data_AF-G0MD81-F1
#
_entry.id   AF-G0MD81-F1
#
_cell.length_a   1.000
_cell.length_b   1.000
_cell.length_c   1.000
_cell.angle_alpha   90.00
_cell.angle_beta   90.00
_cell.angle_gamma   90.00
#
_symmetry.space_group_name_H-M   'P 1'
#
loop_
_entity.id
_entity.type
_entity.pdbx_description
1 polymer ?
#
loop_
_entity_poly.entity_id
_entity_poly.type
_entity_poly.pdbx_seq_one_letter_code
_entity_poly.pdbx_strand_id
1 'polypeptide(L)'
;MPAVAPIPAGTLARMAQKYTPYTLRNSIQMEAINSNCLVSAEGRELEVMKIFSERSGMFGTPEELWEQFKIFADFQRNNQFFGVDESIHYNNNLHLYDQVNGEKKFICKNDIFLYIQKKLLETEDLMLLRPILIMLTYFLHHYESKLNGAIEFVPFDQKEFDQLDKELAQIKSKVSKAGTGPLVIIQRGGSGVFHRFKELLPFRKPDSEMQALSGIFEQMMSGKNEMTAEQNAAMIAACHAYCRTMIPCMKKIIEDRPSWFMPNEMLPRKLVRPVLRVLTDGNVQLVLSQDIQSAATILNPSFNIDSCLKPEDGIVDAMVFEAAPSVLAVYEVEEKDVDFIRFPIKRAKHSAVPIPINSGLICKSSMDVFLELIRDMFFGTCVYQSPDHKELMTMWEQELTTVFRAEINEIFFIDNRMIDQIDKVCATRIPLKSAPKAIRNVSPTGFTAEDLKNELKHLGMEKFFEDVFDHVDLAYRTVVEKKKKAVLRTCDMFDAVEHCLQLSLLKKVPKLAHFVHTQEACYRIPGLQCDRCDEEKKNPKKKEHFVHFFTCTKNENGTPEYNKIKVETLGEDLNVTVEEMEQTAQLIQTFSKLGTSDKARKASK
;
A
#
# COMPACT_ATOMS: atom_id res chain seq x y z
N MET A 1 -11.54 -7.57 -22.84
CA MET A 1 -10.72 -7.43 -21.61
C MET A 1 -10.75 -8.78 -20.90
N PRO A 2 -9.66 -9.25 -20.28
CA PRO A 2 -9.73 -10.48 -19.50
C PRO A 2 -10.82 -10.32 -18.42
N ALA A 3 -11.57 -11.38 -18.16
CA ALA A 3 -12.68 -11.37 -17.23
C ALA A 3 -12.15 -11.10 -15.80
N VAL A 4 -12.38 -9.90 -15.28
CA VAL A 4 -12.09 -9.59 -13.88
C VAL A 4 -13.35 -9.90 -13.09
N ALA A 5 -13.26 -10.82 -12.13
CA ALA A 5 -14.39 -11.10 -11.26
C ALA A 5 -14.75 -9.84 -10.46
N PRO A 6 -16.04 -9.51 -10.31
CA PRO A 6 -16.48 -8.26 -9.69
C PRO A 6 -16.40 -8.31 -8.15
N ILE A 7 -15.84 -7.26 -7.56
CA ILE A 7 -15.70 -7.08 -6.10
C ILE A 7 -17.07 -6.69 -5.52
N PRO A 8 -17.57 -7.32 -4.43
CA PRO A 8 -18.82 -6.89 -3.79
C PRO A 8 -18.81 -5.40 -3.42
N ALA A 9 -19.93 -4.69 -3.63
CA ALA A 9 -20.03 -3.24 -3.44
C ALA A 9 -19.64 -2.78 -2.02
N GLY A 10 -20.04 -3.52 -0.98
CA GLY A 10 -19.65 -3.23 0.40
C GLY A 10 -18.13 -3.36 0.64
N THR A 11 -17.48 -4.33 -0.01
CA THR A 11 -16.02 -4.47 0.01
C THR A 11 -15.35 -3.33 -0.74
N LEU A 12 -15.83 -3.02 -1.96
CA LEU A 12 -15.30 -1.91 -2.75
C LEU A 12 -15.40 -0.58 -1.99
N ALA A 13 -16.52 -0.33 -1.32
CA ALA A 13 -16.72 0.87 -0.54
C ALA A 13 -15.74 0.96 0.65
N ARG A 14 -15.50 -0.16 1.37
CA ARG A 14 -14.46 -0.19 2.43
C ARG A 14 -13.07 0.11 1.88
N MET A 15 -12.75 -0.43 0.69
CA MET A 15 -11.47 -0.13 0.04
C MET A 15 -11.39 1.36 -0.34
N ALA A 16 -12.43 1.92 -0.95
CA ALA A 16 -12.52 3.34 -1.32
C ALA A 16 -12.43 4.27 -0.10
N GLN A 17 -12.94 3.86 1.06
CA GLN A 17 -12.81 4.61 2.31
C GLN A 17 -11.34 4.80 2.72
N LYS A 18 -10.45 3.84 2.45
CA LYS A 18 -9.01 4.02 2.73
C LYS A 18 -8.29 4.95 1.74
N TYR A 19 -8.88 5.23 0.58
CA TYR A 19 -8.35 6.23 -0.36
C TYR A 19 -8.67 7.67 0.07
N THR A 20 -9.73 7.87 0.85
CA THR A 20 -10.15 9.22 1.24
C THR A 20 -9.32 9.76 2.42
N PRO A 21 -9.14 11.10 2.50
CA PRO A 21 -8.52 11.74 3.65
C PRO A 21 -9.15 11.27 4.95
N TYR A 22 -8.34 11.09 5.98
CA TYR A 22 -8.71 10.38 7.20
C TYR A 22 -10.00 10.94 7.84
N THR A 23 -10.08 12.26 8.01
CA THR A 23 -11.26 12.91 8.64
C THR A 23 -12.52 12.76 7.79
N LEU A 24 -12.40 12.91 6.46
CA LEU A 24 -13.51 12.67 5.54
C LEU A 24 -13.97 11.22 5.63
N ARG A 25 -13.05 10.26 5.70
CA ARG A 25 -13.38 8.82 5.80
C ARG A 25 -14.21 8.50 7.05
N ASN A 26 -13.93 9.16 8.17
CA ASN A 26 -14.67 8.94 9.43
C ASN A 26 -16.05 9.61 9.44
N SER A 27 -16.29 10.62 8.60
CA SER A 27 -17.62 11.21 8.42
C SER A 27 -18.57 10.33 7.59
N ILE A 28 -18.04 9.33 6.89
CA ILE A 28 -18.79 8.48 5.96
C ILE A 28 -19.42 7.30 6.71
N GLN A 29 -20.75 7.36 6.87
CA GLN A 29 -21.52 6.23 7.37
C GLN A 29 -21.59 5.13 6.30
N MET A 30 -20.93 4.02 6.58
CA MET A 30 -20.85 2.85 5.68
C MET A 30 -22.05 1.91 5.80
N GLU A 31 -22.88 2.10 6.84
CA GLU A 31 -24.02 1.24 7.19
C GLU A 31 -25.09 1.15 6.08
N ALA A 32 -25.12 2.11 5.16
CA ALA A 32 -26.04 2.12 4.00
C ALA A 32 -25.58 1.23 2.82
N ILE A 33 -24.31 0.84 2.77
CA ILE A 33 -23.74 -0.03 1.71
C ILE A 33 -23.65 -1.47 2.22
N ASN A 34 -24.43 -1.78 3.26
CA ASN A 34 -24.44 -3.07 3.89
C ASN A 34 -25.23 -4.02 3.01
N SER A 35 -24.49 -4.64 2.12
CA SER A 35 -24.94 -5.88 1.58
C SER A 35 -23.80 -6.86 1.65
N ASN A 36 -24.05 -7.94 2.37
CA ASN A 36 -23.55 -9.27 2.03
C ASN A 36 -24.05 -9.67 0.61
N CYS A 37 -24.00 -8.73 -0.36
CA CYS A 37 -24.62 -8.88 -1.66
C CYS A 37 -23.83 -9.94 -2.37
N LEU A 38 -24.48 -11.08 -2.44
CA LEU A 38 -24.20 -12.20 -3.30
C LEU A 38 -24.31 -11.81 -4.79
N VAL A 39 -24.74 -10.57 -5.07
CA VAL A 39 -24.85 -9.94 -6.38
C VAL A 39 -23.49 -9.34 -6.78
N SER A 40 -23.01 -9.75 -7.96
CA SER A 40 -21.94 -9.11 -8.71
C SER A 40 -22.08 -7.58 -8.69
N ALA A 41 -21.02 -6.86 -8.31
CA ALA A 41 -20.99 -5.41 -8.42
C ALA A 41 -20.54 -4.92 -9.80
N GLU A 42 -20.47 -5.80 -10.80
CA GLU A 42 -20.13 -5.39 -12.16
C GLU A 42 -21.11 -4.29 -12.60
N GLY A 43 -20.57 -3.10 -12.86
CA GLY A 43 -21.34 -1.92 -13.26
C GLY A 43 -21.85 -1.05 -12.11
N ARG A 44 -21.57 -1.37 -10.83
CA ARG A 44 -21.93 -0.54 -9.66
C ARG A 44 -20.77 0.25 -9.07
N GLU A 45 -19.58 0.19 -9.67
CA GLU A 45 -18.41 0.89 -9.19
C GLU A 45 -18.67 2.40 -9.12
N LEU A 46 -19.31 2.95 -10.15
CA LEU A 46 -19.67 4.37 -10.21
C LEU A 46 -20.72 4.75 -9.15
N GLU A 47 -21.64 3.85 -8.81
CA GLU A 47 -22.61 4.08 -7.72
C GLU A 47 -21.90 4.18 -6.37
N VAL A 48 -20.91 3.31 -6.13
CA VAL A 48 -20.08 3.37 -4.91
C VAL A 48 -19.27 4.66 -4.90
N MET A 49 -18.59 5.00 -5.98
CA MET A 49 -17.77 6.22 -6.06
C MET A 49 -18.62 7.49 -5.89
N LYS A 50 -19.87 7.49 -6.38
CA LYS A 50 -20.81 8.60 -6.23
C LYS A 50 -21.02 8.99 -4.76
N ILE A 51 -21.09 8.02 -3.85
CA ILE A 51 -21.25 8.25 -2.40
C ILE A 51 -20.10 9.11 -1.84
N PHE A 52 -18.89 8.91 -2.36
CA PHE A 52 -17.70 9.64 -1.94
C PHE A 52 -17.58 11.00 -2.64
N SER A 53 -17.83 11.06 -3.96
CA SER A 53 -17.73 12.30 -4.72
C SER A 53 -18.82 13.32 -4.37
N GLU A 54 -20.03 12.88 -4.00
CA GLU A 54 -21.10 13.78 -3.57
C GLU A 54 -20.84 14.39 -2.19
N ARG A 55 -20.04 13.73 -1.35
CA ARG A 55 -19.65 14.26 -0.03
C ARG A 55 -18.53 15.28 -0.10
N SER A 56 -17.70 15.24 -1.14
CA SER A 56 -16.63 16.22 -1.32
C SER A 56 -16.34 16.48 -2.79
N GLY A 57 -16.47 17.75 -3.19
CA GLY A 57 -16.14 18.22 -4.53
C GLY A 57 -14.66 18.07 -4.92
N MET A 58 -13.79 17.71 -3.96
CA MET A 58 -12.35 17.46 -4.18
C MET A 58 -12.10 16.31 -5.17
N PHE A 59 -12.96 15.29 -5.17
CA PHE A 59 -12.77 14.07 -5.96
C PHE A 59 -13.16 14.21 -7.44
N GLY A 60 -13.85 15.28 -7.84
CA GLY A 60 -14.38 15.43 -9.19
C GLY A 60 -15.61 14.53 -9.43
N THR A 61 -15.73 13.97 -10.63
CA THR A 61 -16.85 13.07 -10.96
C THR A 61 -16.63 11.64 -10.42
N PRO A 62 -17.67 10.80 -10.29
CA PRO A 62 -17.52 9.40 -9.89
C PRO A 62 -16.54 8.61 -10.79
N GLU A 63 -16.50 8.92 -12.09
CA GLU A 63 -15.57 8.31 -13.04
C GLU A 63 -14.13 8.74 -12.77
N GLU A 64 -13.89 10.03 -12.52
CA GLU A 64 -12.57 10.53 -12.17
C GLU A 64 -12.07 9.90 -10.87
N LEU A 65 -12.95 9.77 -9.88
CA LEU A 65 -12.63 9.08 -8.62
C LEU A 65 -12.33 7.60 -8.85
N TRP A 66 -13.11 6.90 -9.67
CA TRP A 66 -12.87 5.49 -10.01
C TRP A 66 -11.51 5.29 -10.66
N GLU A 67 -11.13 6.16 -11.61
CA GLU A 67 -9.82 6.09 -12.25
C GLU A 67 -8.67 6.28 -11.26
N GLN A 68 -8.80 7.22 -10.32
CA GLN A 68 -7.79 7.40 -9.28
C GLN A 68 -7.75 6.25 -8.29
N PHE A 69 -8.91 5.72 -7.91
CA PHE A 69 -9.00 4.59 -7.00
C PHE A 69 -8.38 3.32 -7.60
N LYS A 70 -8.57 3.06 -8.90
CA LYS A 70 -7.91 1.95 -9.60
C LYS A 70 -6.39 2.04 -9.50
N ILE A 71 -5.81 3.23 -9.60
CA ILE A 71 -4.37 3.43 -9.39
C ILE A 71 -4.01 3.11 -7.93
N PHE A 72 -4.75 3.67 -6.98
CA PHE A 72 -4.51 3.51 -5.55
C PHE A 72 -4.56 2.05 -5.08
N ALA A 73 -5.56 1.29 -5.55
CA ALA A 73 -5.80 -0.08 -5.13
C ALA A 73 -4.89 -1.10 -5.83
N ASP A 74 -4.07 -0.68 -6.80
CA ASP A 74 -3.25 -1.57 -7.63
C ASP A 74 -1.84 -1.79 -7.08
N PHE A 75 -1.73 -2.64 -6.07
CA PHE A 75 -0.47 -3.06 -5.46
C PHE A 75 -0.57 -4.46 -4.86
N GLN A 76 0.57 -5.11 -4.60
CA GLN A 76 0.60 -6.44 -4.02
C GLN A 76 0.01 -6.45 -2.61
N ARG A 77 -0.70 -7.53 -2.26
CA ARG A 77 -1.31 -7.73 -0.93
C ARG A 77 -2.30 -6.62 -0.53
N ASN A 78 -2.95 -6.01 -1.53
CA ASN A 78 -3.96 -4.98 -1.27
C ASN A 78 -5.13 -5.51 -0.42
N ASN A 79 -5.49 -6.78 -0.57
CA ASN A 79 -6.45 -7.51 0.23
C ASN A 79 -6.17 -7.36 1.74
N GLN A 80 -4.91 -7.59 2.16
CA GLN A 80 -4.50 -7.43 3.55
C GLN A 80 -4.53 -5.97 3.99
N PHE A 81 -4.04 -5.04 3.15
CA PHE A 81 -4.07 -3.61 3.47
C PHE A 81 -5.49 -3.09 3.70
N PHE A 82 -6.43 -3.49 2.85
CA PHE A 82 -7.83 -3.08 2.94
C PHE A 82 -8.63 -3.87 3.98
N GLY A 83 -8.07 -4.93 4.56
CA GLY A 83 -8.78 -5.82 5.48
C GLY A 83 -9.98 -6.48 4.82
N VAL A 84 -9.84 -6.90 3.56
CA VAL A 84 -10.92 -7.61 2.87
C VAL A 84 -11.03 -9.04 3.40
N ASP A 85 -12.25 -9.58 3.38
CA ASP A 85 -12.49 -10.97 3.77
C ASP A 85 -11.73 -11.95 2.85
N GLU A 86 -11.24 -13.05 3.40
CA GLU A 86 -10.45 -14.03 2.64
C GLU A 86 -11.24 -14.75 1.53
N SER A 87 -12.57 -14.61 1.47
CA SER A 87 -13.39 -15.09 0.35
C SER A 87 -13.31 -14.18 -0.89
N ILE A 88 -12.78 -12.96 -0.74
CA ILE A 88 -12.65 -12.00 -1.84
C ILE A 88 -11.41 -12.35 -2.66
N HIS A 89 -11.65 -12.66 -3.93
CA HIS A 89 -10.61 -12.99 -4.92
C HIS A 89 -9.64 -11.83 -5.16
N TYR A 90 -8.44 -12.16 -5.66
CA TYR A 90 -7.44 -11.14 -5.98
C TYR A 90 -7.98 -10.14 -7.01
N ASN A 91 -7.78 -8.84 -6.75
CA ASN A 91 -8.43 -7.76 -7.50
C ASN A 91 -7.49 -6.63 -7.94
N ASN A 92 -6.17 -6.85 -7.84
CA ASN A 92 -5.12 -5.99 -8.37
C ASN A 92 -4.67 -6.42 -9.78
N ASN A 93 -3.80 -5.62 -10.40
CA ASN A 93 -3.17 -5.96 -11.67
C ASN A 93 -1.94 -6.85 -11.46
N LEU A 94 -1.64 -7.63 -12.51
CA LEU A 94 -0.43 -8.43 -12.56
C LEU A 94 0.72 -7.51 -13.00
N HIS A 95 1.80 -7.47 -12.23
CA HIS A 95 2.96 -6.63 -12.53
C HIS A 95 4.18 -7.50 -12.85
N LEU A 96 4.83 -7.20 -13.97
CA LEU A 96 6.16 -7.71 -14.29
C LEU A 96 7.16 -6.56 -14.16
N TYR A 97 8.31 -6.86 -13.58
CA TYR A 97 9.32 -5.88 -13.25
C TYR A 97 10.58 -6.12 -14.07
N ASP A 98 11.06 -5.08 -14.75
CA ASP A 98 12.26 -5.16 -15.56
C ASP A 98 13.52 -5.06 -14.70
N GLN A 99 14.54 -5.84 -15.04
CA GLN A 99 15.86 -5.76 -14.42
C GLN A 99 16.51 -4.39 -14.68
N VAL A 100 17.10 -3.78 -13.65
CA VAL A 100 17.97 -2.61 -13.79
C VAL A 100 19.23 -3.09 -14.50
N ASN A 101 19.43 -2.68 -15.76
CA ASN A 101 20.57 -3.08 -16.62
C ASN A 101 20.55 -4.50 -17.20
N GLY A 102 19.38 -5.13 -17.33
CA GLY A 102 19.26 -6.42 -18.02
C GLY A 102 17.94 -6.57 -18.78
N GLU A 103 17.81 -7.70 -19.46
CA GLU A 103 16.61 -8.04 -20.27
C GLU A 103 15.62 -8.94 -19.51
N LYS A 104 16.00 -9.43 -18.32
CA LYS A 104 15.16 -10.31 -17.52
C LYS A 104 13.97 -9.55 -16.96
N LYS A 105 12.84 -10.25 -16.86
CA LYS A 105 11.66 -9.81 -16.15
C LYS A 105 11.47 -10.65 -14.89
N PHE A 106 10.89 -10.04 -13.88
CA PHE A 106 10.62 -10.66 -12.59
C PHE A 106 9.15 -10.50 -12.23
N ILE A 107 8.64 -11.45 -11.46
CA ILE A 107 7.29 -11.44 -10.90
C ILE A 107 7.39 -11.63 -9.39
N CYS A 108 6.56 -10.90 -8.64
CA CYS A 108 6.45 -11.11 -7.20
C CYS A 108 5.83 -12.48 -6.92
N LYS A 109 6.34 -13.25 -5.95
CA LYS A 109 5.79 -14.56 -5.58
C LYS A 109 4.30 -14.47 -5.22
N ASN A 110 3.87 -13.41 -4.54
CA ASN A 110 2.45 -13.14 -4.25
C ASN A 110 1.61 -13.00 -5.53
N ASP A 111 2.16 -12.39 -6.57
CA ASP A 111 1.46 -12.17 -7.85
C ASP A 111 1.34 -13.45 -8.69
N ILE A 112 2.06 -14.53 -8.36
CA ILE A 112 1.87 -15.84 -8.99
C ILE A 112 0.50 -16.43 -8.63
N PHE A 113 0.00 -16.18 -7.41
CA PHE A 113 -1.36 -16.59 -7.03
C PHE A 113 -2.42 -15.82 -7.83
N LEU A 114 -2.22 -14.51 -8.03
CA LEU A 114 -3.04 -13.69 -8.92
C LEU A 114 -2.99 -14.19 -10.37
N TYR A 115 -1.80 -14.55 -10.87
CA TYR A 115 -1.62 -15.12 -12.21
C TYR A 115 -2.48 -16.37 -12.41
N ILE A 116 -2.38 -17.32 -11.47
CA ILE A 116 -3.16 -18.56 -11.47
C ILE A 116 -4.67 -18.25 -11.52
N GLN A 117 -5.15 -17.35 -10.65
CA GLN A 117 -6.57 -16.99 -10.62
C GLN A 117 -7.02 -16.40 -11.95
N LYS A 118 -6.26 -15.46 -12.52
CA LYS A 118 -6.58 -14.83 -13.81
C LYS A 118 -6.64 -15.86 -14.93
N LYS A 119 -5.66 -16.76 -15.01
CA LYS A 119 -5.63 -17.81 -16.03
C LYS A 119 -6.79 -18.78 -15.94
N LEU A 120 -7.21 -19.15 -14.72
CA LEU A 120 -8.40 -19.98 -14.53
C LEU A 120 -9.68 -19.24 -14.95
N LEU A 121 -9.82 -17.96 -14.60
CA LEU A 121 -10.95 -17.13 -15.04
C LEU A 121 -11.02 -16.94 -16.57
N GLU A 122 -9.87 -16.90 -17.25
CA GLU A 122 -9.80 -16.77 -18.71
C GLU A 122 -10.14 -18.07 -19.46
N THR A 123 -9.96 -19.23 -18.82
CA THR A 123 -10.03 -20.54 -19.50
C THR A 123 -11.24 -21.38 -19.11
N GLU A 124 -11.95 -21.02 -18.03
CA GLU A 124 -13.04 -21.80 -17.46
C GLU A 124 -14.21 -20.94 -16.99
N ASP A 125 -15.34 -21.01 -17.70
CA ASP A 125 -16.55 -20.26 -17.38
C ASP A 125 -17.14 -20.63 -16.00
N LEU A 126 -16.95 -21.89 -15.55
CA LEU A 126 -17.38 -22.31 -14.22
C LEU A 126 -16.67 -21.54 -13.10
N MET A 127 -15.51 -20.94 -13.35
CA MET A 127 -14.80 -20.10 -12.36
C MET A 127 -15.58 -18.85 -11.98
N LEU A 128 -16.56 -18.41 -12.80
CA LEU A 128 -17.44 -17.30 -12.46
C LEU A 128 -18.53 -17.69 -11.45
N LEU A 129 -18.72 -18.99 -11.18
CA LEU A 129 -19.62 -19.44 -10.12
C LEU A 129 -19.01 -19.14 -8.74
N ARG A 130 -19.73 -18.35 -7.95
CA ARG A 130 -19.28 -17.86 -6.63
C ARG A 130 -18.71 -18.97 -5.71
N PRO A 131 -19.33 -20.16 -5.56
CA PRO A 131 -18.76 -21.21 -4.73
C PRO A 131 -17.39 -21.68 -5.20
N ILE A 132 -17.16 -21.80 -6.51
CA ILE A 132 -15.86 -22.24 -7.06
C ILE A 132 -14.82 -21.17 -6.80
N LEU A 133 -15.13 -19.91 -7.12
CA LEU A 133 -14.20 -18.80 -6.93
C LEU A 133 -13.80 -18.65 -5.45
N ILE A 134 -14.75 -18.69 -4.52
CA ILE A 134 -14.45 -18.58 -3.08
C ILE A 134 -13.58 -19.74 -2.59
N MET A 135 -13.85 -20.96 -3.06
CA MET A 135 -13.01 -22.12 -2.71
C MET A 135 -11.59 -21.99 -3.24
N LEU A 136 -11.42 -21.50 -4.48
CA LEU A 136 -10.11 -21.18 -5.02
C LEU A 136 -9.43 -20.10 -4.17
N THR A 137 -10.13 -19.02 -3.85
CA THR A 137 -9.58 -17.91 -3.06
C THR A 137 -9.10 -18.38 -1.68
N TYR A 138 -9.92 -19.14 -0.94
CA TYR A 138 -9.47 -19.69 0.36
C TYR A 138 -8.23 -20.56 0.21
N PHE A 139 -8.19 -21.40 -0.84
CA PHE A 139 -7.04 -22.23 -1.11
C PHE A 139 -5.79 -21.38 -1.40
N LEU A 140 -5.88 -20.41 -2.31
CA LEU A 140 -4.72 -19.57 -2.71
C LEU A 140 -4.25 -18.70 -1.55
N HIS A 141 -5.15 -18.02 -0.82
CA HIS A 141 -4.80 -17.23 0.35
C HIS A 141 -4.11 -18.07 1.44
N HIS A 142 -4.53 -19.32 1.66
CA HIS A 142 -3.84 -20.20 2.61
C HIS A 142 -2.38 -20.46 2.20
N TYR A 143 -2.12 -20.74 0.92
CA TYR A 143 -0.74 -20.96 0.47
C TYR A 143 0.07 -19.66 0.39
N GLU A 144 -0.55 -18.54 0.02
CA GLU A 144 0.09 -17.22 0.09
C GLU A 144 0.49 -16.87 1.52
N SER A 145 -0.32 -17.26 2.52
CA SER A 145 0.01 -17.03 3.94
C SER A 145 1.34 -17.69 4.37
N LYS A 146 1.77 -18.76 3.67
CA LYS A 146 3.05 -19.44 3.91
C LYS A 146 4.26 -18.62 3.47
N LEU A 147 4.07 -17.57 2.65
CA LEU A 147 5.11 -16.58 2.38
C LEU A 147 5.43 -15.71 3.61
N ASN A 148 4.63 -15.80 4.70
CA ASN A 148 4.86 -15.13 5.96
C ASN A 148 5.11 -13.61 5.85
N GLY A 149 4.44 -12.96 4.88
CA GLY A 149 4.59 -11.52 4.63
C GLY A 149 5.82 -11.12 3.80
N ALA A 150 6.62 -12.08 3.33
CA ALA A 150 7.74 -11.83 2.44
C ALA A 150 7.27 -11.26 1.08
N ILE A 151 8.01 -10.28 0.58
CA ILE A 151 7.84 -9.65 -0.74
C ILE A 151 9.07 -9.99 -1.56
N GLU A 152 9.03 -11.18 -2.15
CA GLU A 152 10.14 -11.76 -2.89
C GLU A 152 9.78 -11.94 -4.36
N PHE A 153 10.80 -11.93 -5.22
CA PHE A 153 10.61 -12.02 -6.67
C PHE A 153 11.34 -13.24 -7.23
N VAL A 154 10.79 -13.78 -8.32
CA VAL A 154 11.42 -14.83 -9.12
C VAL A 154 11.48 -14.38 -10.58
N PRO A 155 12.44 -14.89 -11.37
CA PRO A 155 12.47 -14.65 -12.80
C PRO A 155 11.17 -15.12 -13.45
N PHE A 156 10.63 -14.31 -14.36
CA PHE A 156 9.51 -14.69 -15.21
C PHE A 156 10.04 -15.40 -16.46
N ASP A 157 10.29 -16.72 -16.35
CA ASP A 157 10.67 -17.54 -17.49
C ASP A 157 9.43 -17.93 -18.30
N GLN A 158 9.35 -17.48 -19.55
CA GLN A 158 8.18 -17.71 -20.40
C GLN A 158 7.88 -19.20 -20.59
N LYS A 159 8.90 -20.08 -20.69
CA LYS A 159 8.67 -21.51 -20.91
C LYS A 159 8.10 -22.17 -19.65
N GLU A 160 8.55 -21.77 -18.47
CA GLU A 160 8.02 -22.28 -17.21
C GLU A 160 6.56 -21.82 -16.98
N PHE A 161 6.24 -20.55 -17.32
CA PHE A 161 4.88 -20.03 -17.25
C PHE A 161 3.96 -20.62 -18.32
N ASP A 162 4.45 -20.87 -19.54
CA ASP A 162 3.70 -21.60 -20.57
C ASP A 162 3.38 -23.04 -20.12
N GLN A 163 4.29 -23.66 -19.37
CA GLN A 163 4.07 -24.98 -18.78
C GLN A 163 3.03 -24.92 -17.65
N LEU A 164 3.06 -23.89 -16.81
CA LEU A 164 2.00 -23.63 -15.83
C LEU A 164 0.63 -23.46 -16.52
N ASP A 165 0.54 -22.67 -17.57
CA ASP A 165 -0.69 -22.46 -18.34
C ASP A 165 -1.26 -23.78 -18.88
N LYS A 166 -0.41 -24.67 -19.39
CA LYS A 166 -0.81 -26.02 -19.83
C LYS A 166 -1.35 -26.87 -18.69
N GLU A 167 -0.71 -26.82 -17.52
CA GLU A 167 -1.14 -27.56 -16.33
C GLU A 167 -2.50 -27.06 -15.81
N LEU A 168 -2.73 -25.74 -15.82
CA LEU A 168 -4.01 -25.14 -15.45
C LEU A 168 -5.11 -25.52 -16.44
N ALA A 169 -4.85 -25.47 -17.75
CA ALA A 169 -5.80 -25.88 -18.78
C ALA A 169 -6.21 -27.37 -18.68
N GLN A 170 -5.31 -28.23 -18.18
CA GLN A 170 -5.61 -29.65 -17.97
C GLN A 170 -6.66 -29.89 -16.85
N ILE A 171 -6.86 -28.95 -15.92
CA ILE A 171 -7.85 -29.09 -14.84
C ILE A 171 -9.25 -29.28 -15.42
N LYS A 172 -9.62 -28.45 -16.40
CA LYS A 172 -10.90 -28.56 -17.14
C LYS A 172 -11.10 -29.96 -17.72
N SER A 173 -10.09 -30.49 -18.41
CA SER A 173 -10.15 -31.81 -19.02
C SER A 173 -10.34 -32.94 -17.99
N LYS A 174 -9.77 -32.79 -16.78
CA LYS A 174 -9.92 -33.76 -15.68
C LYS A 174 -11.33 -33.70 -15.09
N VAL A 175 -11.90 -32.50 -14.94
CA VAL A 175 -13.27 -32.32 -14.45
C VAL A 175 -14.27 -32.99 -15.38
N SER A 176 -14.15 -32.76 -16.70
CA SER A 176 -15.06 -33.39 -17.69
C SER A 176 -15.01 -34.92 -17.65
N LYS A 177 -13.85 -35.51 -17.35
CA LYS A 177 -13.67 -36.97 -17.22
C LYS A 177 -14.20 -37.53 -15.90
N ALA A 178 -14.12 -36.78 -14.81
CA ALA A 178 -14.53 -37.22 -13.48
C ALA A 178 -16.06 -37.26 -13.29
N GLY A 179 -16.80 -36.47 -14.08
CA GLY A 179 -18.27 -36.37 -14.04
C GLY A 179 -18.81 -35.69 -12.77
N THR A 180 -20.07 -35.28 -12.83
CA THR A 180 -20.83 -34.81 -11.67
C THR A 180 -21.34 -36.02 -10.89
N GLY A 181 -20.51 -36.57 -10.00
CA GLY A 181 -20.96 -37.64 -9.11
C GLY A 181 -22.21 -37.23 -8.32
N PRO A 182 -23.05 -38.18 -7.88
CA PRO A 182 -24.30 -37.86 -7.18
C PRO A 182 -23.98 -37.20 -5.84
N LEU A 183 -24.29 -35.91 -5.74
CA LEU A 183 -24.23 -35.19 -4.50
C LEU A 183 -25.62 -35.33 -3.86
N VAL A 184 -25.74 -36.22 -2.88
CA VAL A 184 -26.99 -36.36 -2.09
C VAL A 184 -27.17 -35.09 -1.23
N ILE A 185 -27.72 -34.03 -1.84
CA ILE A 185 -27.78 -32.66 -1.30
C ILE A 185 -29.07 -32.39 -0.52
N ILE A 186 -30.17 -33.01 -0.94
CA ILE A 186 -31.52 -32.58 -0.55
C ILE A 186 -31.83 -32.86 0.94
N GLN A 187 -31.13 -33.82 1.57
CA GLN A 187 -31.46 -34.25 2.94
C GLN A 187 -30.75 -33.48 4.07
N ARG A 188 -29.79 -32.58 3.81
CA ARG A 188 -28.98 -31.94 4.87
C ARG A 188 -28.94 -30.39 4.86
N GLY A 189 -29.73 -29.74 4.00
CA GLY A 189 -29.80 -28.27 3.93
C GLY A 189 -28.46 -27.57 3.58
N GLY A 190 -28.43 -26.24 3.67
CA GLY A 190 -27.24 -25.43 3.33
C GLY A 190 -25.99 -25.76 4.16
N SER A 191 -26.16 -26.02 5.46
CA SER A 191 -25.07 -26.41 6.37
C SER A 191 -24.40 -27.74 5.96
N GLY A 192 -25.18 -28.73 5.52
CA GLY A 192 -24.63 -29.99 5.04
C GLY A 192 -23.82 -29.86 3.75
N VAL A 193 -24.23 -28.96 2.85
CA VAL A 193 -23.49 -28.63 1.63
C VAL A 193 -22.18 -27.93 1.97
N PHE A 194 -22.25 -26.91 2.83
CA PHE A 194 -21.09 -26.17 3.31
C PHE A 194 -20.00 -27.10 3.86
N HIS A 195 -20.37 -28.06 4.71
CA HIS A 195 -19.40 -28.99 5.30
C HIS A 195 -18.68 -29.84 4.25
N ARG A 196 -19.39 -30.32 3.22
CA ARG A 196 -18.76 -31.10 2.14
C ARG A 196 -17.76 -30.29 1.31
N PHE A 197 -18.06 -29.01 1.05
CA PHE A 197 -17.10 -28.14 0.38
C PHE A 197 -15.88 -27.89 1.26
N LYS A 198 -16.09 -27.63 2.55
CA LYS A 198 -15.02 -27.43 3.52
C LYS A 198 -14.06 -28.62 3.59
N GLU A 199 -14.57 -29.85 3.54
CA GLU A 199 -13.77 -31.09 3.51
C GLU A 199 -12.82 -31.19 2.30
N LEU A 200 -13.05 -30.43 1.22
CA LEU A 200 -12.17 -30.43 0.05
C LEU A 200 -10.87 -29.65 0.28
N LEU A 201 -10.83 -28.72 1.24
CA LEU A 201 -9.62 -27.95 1.53
C LEU A 201 -8.58 -28.83 2.24
N PRO A 202 -7.30 -28.77 1.85
CA PRO A 202 -6.24 -29.59 2.46
C PRO A 202 -5.77 -29.06 3.82
N PHE A 203 -6.53 -28.15 4.43
CA PHE A 203 -6.25 -27.51 5.71
C PHE A 203 -7.57 -27.24 6.44
N ARG A 204 -7.48 -27.06 7.77
CA ARG A 204 -8.65 -26.73 8.59
C ARG A 204 -8.83 -25.21 8.62
N LYS A 205 -10.05 -24.74 8.33
CA LYS A 205 -10.47 -23.36 8.50
C LYS A 205 -11.71 -23.30 9.42
N PRO A 206 -11.79 -22.41 10.41
CA PRO A 206 -12.98 -22.27 11.26
C PRO A 206 -14.22 -21.87 10.46
N ASP A 207 -15.41 -22.33 10.88
CA ASP A 207 -16.68 -21.95 10.23
C ASP A 207 -16.92 -20.44 10.30
N SER A 208 -16.47 -19.80 11.38
CA SER A 208 -16.53 -18.35 11.58
C SER A 208 -15.77 -17.56 10.52
N GLU A 209 -14.78 -18.17 9.86
CA GLU A 209 -13.98 -17.55 8.78
C GLU A 209 -14.45 -17.96 7.39
N MET A 210 -15.52 -18.77 7.28
CA MET A 210 -16.08 -19.22 6.01
C MET A 210 -17.56 -18.82 5.85
N GLN A 211 -17.99 -17.77 6.57
CA GLN A 211 -19.37 -17.30 6.59
C GLN A 211 -19.89 -16.93 5.20
N ALA A 212 -19.05 -16.35 4.33
CA ALA A 212 -19.41 -16.03 2.96
C ALA A 212 -19.88 -17.27 2.17
N LEU A 213 -19.16 -18.39 2.32
CA LEU A 213 -19.50 -19.64 1.65
C LEU A 213 -20.76 -20.28 2.25
N SER A 214 -20.91 -20.28 3.58
CA SER A 214 -22.13 -20.75 4.25
C SER A 214 -23.35 -19.96 3.80
N GLY A 215 -23.24 -18.63 3.80
CA GLY A 215 -24.32 -17.72 3.39
C GLY A 215 -24.77 -17.93 1.94
N ILE A 216 -23.86 -18.25 1.02
CA ILE A 216 -24.22 -18.63 -0.36
C ILE A 216 -25.08 -19.89 -0.37
N PHE A 217 -24.66 -20.95 0.32
CA PHE A 217 -25.40 -22.20 0.32
C PHE A 217 -26.74 -22.08 1.05
N GLU A 218 -26.81 -21.29 2.13
CA GLU A 218 -28.07 -20.96 2.79
C GLU A 218 -29.02 -20.22 1.84
N GLN A 219 -28.54 -19.22 1.11
CA GLN A 219 -29.36 -18.49 0.13
C GLN A 219 -29.86 -19.43 -0.97
N MET A 220 -28.97 -20.21 -1.57
CA MET A 220 -29.32 -21.16 -2.64
C MET A 220 -30.35 -22.20 -2.19
N MET A 221 -30.26 -22.67 -0.94
CA MET A 221 -31.17 -23.66 -0.38
C MET A 221 -32.45 -23.06 0.18
N SER A 222 -32.51 -21.74 0.41
CA SER A 222 -33.70 -21.04 0.91
C SER A 222 -34.79 -20.84 -0.14
N GLY A 223 -34.51 -21.09 -1.43
CA GLY A 223 -35.44 -20.84 -2.52
C GLY A 223 -35.73 -19.35 -2.78
N LYS A 224 -34.97 -18.44 -2.15
CA LYS A 224 -35.07 -16.99 -2.35
C LYS A 224 -34.32 -16.48 -3.59
N ASN A 225 -33.70 -17.37 -4.35
CA ASN A 225 -33.12 -17.05 -5.65
C ASN A 225 -34.11 -17.40 -6.77
N GLU A 226 -33.84 -16.91 -7.97
CA GLU A 226 -34.72 -17.10 -9.14
C GLU A 226 -34.65 -18.54 -9.73
N MET A 227 -33.98 -19.48 -9.05
CA MET A 227 -33.71 -20.84 -9.53
C MET A 227 -34.56 -21.89 -8.81
N THR A 228 -34.93 -22.98 -9.50
CA THR A 228 -35.62 -24.11 -8.87
C THR A 228 -34.69 -24.90 -7.95
N ALA A 229 -35.27 -25.73 -7.07
CA ALA A 229 -34.51 -26.60 -6.17
C ALA A 229 -33.61 -27.58 -6.96
N GLU A 230 -34.09 -28.13 -8.08
CA GLU A 230 -33.34 -29.03 -8.95
C GLU A 230 -32.17 -28.30 -9.62
N GLN A 231 -32.39 -27.09 -10.12
CA GLN A 231 -31.34 -26.28 -10.73
C GLN A 231 -30.26 -25.92 -9.71
N ASN A 232 -30.65 -25.51 -8.50
CA ASN A 232 -29.72 -25.25 -7.40
C ASN A 232 -28.90 -26.50 -7.04
N ALA A 233 -29.55 -27.66 -6.92
CA ALA A 233 -28.87 -28.92 -6.61
C ALA A 233 -27.87 -29.33 -7.72
N ALA A 234 -28.25 -29.20 -8.99
CA ALA A 234 -27.38 -29.47 -10.13
C ALA A 234 -26.16 -28.54 -10.15
N MET A 235 -26.36 -27.24 -9.90
CA MET A 235 -25.28 -26.25 -9.82
C MET A 235 -24.33 -26.56 -8.66
N ILE A 236 -24.84 -26.87 -7.47
CA ILE A 236 -24.01 -27.26 -6.32
C ILE A 236 -23.19 -28.50 -6.63
N ALA A 237 -23.80 -29.51 -7.28
CA ALA A 237 -23.12 -30.73 -7.68
C ALA A 237 -21.98 -30.47 -8.67
N ALA A 238 -22.22 -29.60 -9.66
CA ALA A 238 -21.21 -29.16 -10.61
C ALA A 238 -20.06 -28.41 -9.93
N CYS A 239 -20.38 -27.43 -9.07
CA CYS A 239 -19.38 -26.68 -8.29
C CYS A 239 -18.50 -27.59 -7.44
N HIS A 240 -19.10 -28.55 -6.74
CA HIS A 240 -18.37 -29.46 -5.89
C HIS A 240 -17.48 -30.42 -6.70
N ALA A 241 -17.98 -30.97 -7.81
CA ALA A 241 -17.20 -31.84 -8.68
C ALA A 241 -15.98 -31.12 -9.25
N TYR A 242 -16.15 -29.85 -9.62
CA TYR A 242 -15.07 -28.98 -10.07
C TYR A 242 -14.04 -28.76 -8.95
N CYS A 243 -14.46 -28.28 -7.78
CA CYS A 243 -13.56 -28.02 -6.64
C CYS A 243 -12.79 -29.28 -6.18
N ARG A 244 -13.47 -30.44 -6.16
CA ARG A 244 -12.86 -31.74 -5.79
C ARG A 244 -11.71 -32.13 -6.71
N THR A 245 -11.71 -31.67 -7.96
CA THR A 245 -10.66 -31.93 -8.94
C THR A 245 -9.61 -30.82 -8.96
N MET A 246 -10.06 -29.56 -8.93
CA MET A 246 -9.21 -28.37 -8.97
C MET A 246 -8.25 -28.33 -7.78
N ILE A 247 -8.75 -28.49 -6.54
CA ILE A 247 -7.93 -28.31 -5.34
C ILE A 247 -6.72 -29.26 -5.30
N PRO A 248 -6.85 -30.59 -5.53
CA PRO A 248 -5.70 -31.48 -5.57
C PRO A 248 -4.72 -31.17 -6.71
N CYS A 249 -5.22 -30.75 -7.88
CA CYS A 249 -4.34 -30.35 -8.99
C CYS A 249 -3.55 -29.09 -8.65
N MET A 250 -4.20 -28.09 -8.07
CA MET A 250 -3.55 -26.85 -7.61
C MET A 250 -2.51 -27.11 -6.52
N LYS A 251 -2.84 -27.98 -5.56
CA LYS A 251 -1.90 -28.41 -4.53
C LYS A 251 -0.62 -28.98 -5.14
N LYS A 252 -0.77 -29.89 -6.11
CA LYS A 252 0.37 -30.47 -6.82
C LYS A 252 1.21 -29.41 -7.54
N ILE A 253 0.57 -28.50 -8.30
CA ILE A 253 1.25 -27.42 -9.02
C ILE A 253 2.14 -26.58 -8.08
N ILE A 254 1.63 -26.27 -6.89
CA ILE A 254 2.33 -25.49 -5.87
C ILE A 254 3.48 -26.30 -5.24
N GLU A 255 3.22 -27.54 -4.84
CA GLU A 255 4.22 -28.41 -4.21
C GLU A 255 5.38 -28.76 -5.15
N ASP A 256 5.12 -28.86 -6.46
CA ASP A 256 6.14 -29.12 -7.48
C ASP A 256 7.06 -27.91 -7.73
N ARG A 257 6.74 -26.71 -7.19
CA ARG A 257 7.48 -25.45 -7.44
C ARG A 257 7.80 -24.67 -6.16
N PRO A 258 8.57 -25.25 -5.22
CA PRO A 258 8.85 -24.61 -3.93
C PRO A 258 9.51 -23.22 -4.07
N SER A 259 10.35 -23.00 -5.08
CA SER A 259 10.99 -21.69 -5.31
C SER A 259 10.00 -20.56 -5.60
N TRP A 260 8.80 -20.86 -6.07
CA TRP A 260 7.77 -19.87 -6.39
C TRP A 260 6.82 -19.61 -5.22
N PHE A 261 6.65 -20.58 -4.33
CA PHE A 261 5.58 -20.58 -3.31
C PHE A 261 6.09 -20.66 -1.87
N MET A 262 7.40 -20.71 -1.64
CA MET A 262 8.01 -20.65 -0.30
C MET A 262 8.91 -19.42 -0.16
N PRO A 263 9.03 -18.86 1.06
CA PRO A 263 10.02 -17.84 1.39
C PRO A 263 11.44 -18.29 1.04
N ASN A 264 12.30 -17.35 0.62
CA ASN A 264 13.69 -17.61 0.30
C ASN A 264 14.48 -18.16 1.50
N GLU A 265 14.13 -17.73 2.71
CA GLU A 265 14.71 -18.24 3.97
C GLU A 265 14.51 -19.75 4.17
N MET A 266 13.45 -20.32 3.57
CA MET A 266 13.14 -21.76 3.67
C MET A 266 13.79 -22.59 2.56
N LEU A 267 14.43 -21.95 1.58
CA LEU A 267 15.02 -22.62 0.43
C LEU A 267 16.52 -22.89 0.63
N PRO A 268 17.07 -23.95 0.01
CA PRO A 268 18.52 -24.15 -0.02
C PRO A 268 19.22 -22.95 -0.66
N ARG A 269 20.22 -22.36 0.01
CA ARG A 269 20.89 -21.11 -0.44
C ARG A 269 21.34 -21.11 -1.89
N LYS A 270 21.84 -22.24 -2.39
CA LYS A 270 22.27 -22.41 -3.79
C LYS A 270 21.16 -22.21 -4.84
N LEU A 271 19.89 -22.23 -4.42
CA LEU A 271 18.72 -22.01 -5.27
C LEU A 271 18.18 -20.58 -5.14
N VAL A 272 18.76 -19.77 -4.26
CA VAL A 272 18.24 -18.45 -3.93
C VAL A 272 19.16 -17.38 -4.50
N ARG A 273 18.56 -16.47 -5.25
CA ARG A 273 19.18 -15.21 -5.66
C ARG A 273 18.23 -14.09 -5.26
N PRO A 274 18.48 -13.35 -4.17
CA PRO A 274 17.60 -12.29 -3.72
C PRO A 274 17.45 -11.20 -4.78
N VAL A 275 16.25 -10.62 -4.84
CA VAL A 275 15.92 -9.54 -5.77
C VAL A 275 15.61 -8.29 -4.98
N LEU A 276 16.37 -7.22 -5.23
CA LEU A 276 16.27 -5.93 -4.58
C LEU A 276 15.46 -4.96 -5.45
N ARG A 277 14.56 -4.20 -4.82
CA ARG A 277 13.73 -3.22 -5.52
C ARG A 277 14.42 -1.87 -5.56
N VAL A 278 14.58 -1.34 -6.77
CA VAL A 278 15.00 0.04 -7.01
C VAL A 278 13.74 0.89 -7.20
N LEU A 279 13.32 1.51 -6.11
CA LEU A 279 12.19 2.44 -6.06
C LEU A 279 12.54 3.70 -6.84
N THR A 280 11.74 4.05 -7.86
CA THR A 280 11.95 5.25 -8.67
C THR A 280 10.93 6.34 -8.32
N ASP A 281 11.41 7.54 -7.96
CA ASP A 281 10.61 8.75 -7.76
C ASP A 281 11.20 9.93 -8.54
N GLY A 282 10.59 10.25 -9.70
CA GLY A 282 11.17 11.23 -10.61
C GLY A 282 12.57 10.79 -11.07
N ASN A 283 13.58 11.58 -10.73
CA ASN A 283 14.99 11.28 -11.05
C ASN A 283 15.73 10.56 -9.90
N VAL A 284 15.05 10.30 -8.78
CA VAL A 284 15.65 9.68 -7.61
C VAL A 284 15.42 8.17 -7.67
N GLN A 285 16.49 7.40 -7.46
CA GLN A 285 16.45 5.94 -7.36
C GLN A 285 16.88 5.52 -5.96
N LEU A 286 16.02 4.74 -5.29
CA LEU A 286 16.18 4.38 -3.89
C LEU A 286 16.09 2.87 -3.70
N VAL A 287 16.81 2.34 -2.71
CA VAL A 287 16.66 0.96 -2.24
C VAL A 287 16.32 1.02 -0.75
N LEU A 288 15.31 0.25 -0.33
CA LEU A 288 14.96 0.15 1.09
C LEU A 288 16.06 -0.62 1.83
N SER A 289 16.51 -0.09 2.97
CA SER A 289 17.56 -0.73 3.78
C SER A 289 17.15 -2.14 4.21
N GLN A 290 15.86 -2.36 4.49
CA GLN A 290 15.32 -3.67 4.82
C GLN A 290 15.47 -4.69 3.68
N ASP A 291 15.32 -4.28 2.41
CA ASP A 291 15.47 -5.20 1.27
C ASP A 291 16.93 -5.71 1.19
N ILE A 292 17.90 -4.81 1.34
CA ILE A 292 19.35 -5.15 1.38
C ILE A 292 19.65 -6.07 2.54
N GLN A 293 19.17 -5.73 3.73
CA GLN A 293 19.35 -6.50 4.95
C GLN A 293 18.75 -7.92 4.85
N SER A 294 17.53 -8.05 4.33
CA SER A 294 16.92 -9.36 4.07
C SER A 294 17.75 -10.18 3.10
N ALA A 295 18.22 -9.58 1.99
CA ALA A 295 19.10 -10.26 1.04
C ALA A 295 20.42 -10.70 1.68
N ALA A 296 21.05 -9.82 2.45
CA ALA A 296 22.31 -10.08 3.14
C ALA A 296 22.19 -11.23 4.15
N THR A 297 21.12 -11.26 4.94
CA THR A 297 20.86 -12.34 5.92
C THR A 297 20.74 -13.69 5.22
N ILE A 298 20.06 -13.74 4.08
CA ILE A 298 19.86 -14.98 3.31
C ILE A 298 21.19 -15.52 2.78
N LEU A 299 22.04 -14.63 2.25
CA LEU A 299 23.30 -15.00 1.60
C LEU A 299 24.41 -15.26 2.63
N ASN A 300 24.48 -14.45 3.68
CA ASN A 300 25.46 -14.55 4.77
C ASN A 300 24.81 -14.49 6.17
N PRO A 301 24.31 -15.62 6.71
CA PRO A 301 23.66 -15.67 8.03
C PRO A 301 24.56 -15.42 9.23
N SER A 302 25.86 -15.17 9.02
CA SER A 302 26.76 -14.68 10.08
C SER A 302 26.32 -13.29 10.57
N PHE A 303 25.63 -12.54 9.72
CA PHE A 303 24.94 -11.30 10.05
C PHE A 303 23.52 -11.64 10.51
N ASN A 304 23.21 -11.41 11.79
CA ASN A 304 21.89 -11.67 12.34
C ASN A 304 21.14 -10.37 12.62
N ILE A 305 20.00 -10.21 11.98
CA ILE A 305 19.25 -8.95 11.93
C ILE A 305 18.14 -8.89 12.99
N ASP A 306 17.71 -10.03 13.54
CA ASP A 306 16.63 -10.10 14.54
C ASP A 306 16.93 -9.29 15.81
N SER A 307 18.20 -8.96 16.07
CA SER A 307 18.61 -8.11 17.19
C SER A 307 18.71 -6.61 16.89
N CYS A 308 18.68 -6.19 15.62
CA CYS A 308 18.84 -4.79 15.19
C CYS A 308 17.55 -4.16 14.67
N LEU A 309 16.63 -4.97 14.13
CA LEU A 309 15.40 -4.48 13.52
C LEU A 309 14.21 -4.59 14.48
N LYS A 310 14.04 -3.55 15.28
CA LYS A 310 12.70 -2.99 15.39
C LYS A 310 12.73 -1.77 14.50
N PRO A 311 11.87 -1.64 13.48
CA PRO A 311 11.64 -0.34 12.86
C PRO A 311 11.37 0.62 14.01
N GLU A 312 12.34 1.48 14.31
CA GLU A 312 12.19 2.44 15.38
C GLU A 312 10.96 3.27 15.00
N ASP A 313 9.93 3.20 15.85
CA ASP A 313 8.76 4.06 15.78
C ASP A 313 8.03 4.13 14.42
N GLY A 314 8.17 3.09 13.58
CA GLY A 314 7.50 2.96 12.28
C GLY A 314 8.19 3.68 11.11
N ILE A 315 9.48 3.97 11.22
CA ILE A 315 10.33 4.49 10.14
C ILE A 315 10.98 3.32 9.37
N VAL A 316 11.07 3.48 8.06
CA VAL A 316 11.69 2.53 7.13
C VAL A 316 12.74 3.28 6.31
N ASP A 317 14.01 3.02 6.59
CA ASP A 317 15.12 3.72 5.95
C ASP A 317 15.28 3.34 4.48
N ALA A 318 15.74 4.31 3.68
CA ALA A 318 16.10 4.12 2.30
C ALA A 318 17.45 4.78 1.99
N MET A 319 18.12 4.26 0.97
CA MET A 319 19.37 4.80 0.46
C MET A 319 19.29 5.03 -1.05
N VAL A 320 20.11 5.94 -1.55
CA VAL A 320 20.30 6.10 -3.00
C VAL A 320 20.84 4.80 -3.60
N PHE A 321 20.35 4.44 -4.78
CA PHE A 321 20.66 3.16 -5.43
C PHE A 321 22.17 2.97 -5.65
N GLU A 322 22.89 4.04 -5.98
CA GLU A 322 24.33 4.06 -6.20
C GLU A 322 25.14 3.60 -4.98
N ALA A 323 24.60 3.75 -3.77
CA ALA A 323 25.25 3.29 -2.54
C ALA A 323 25.03 1.81 -2.25
N ALA A 324 24.00 1.17 -2.84
CA ALA A 324 23.61 -0.19 -2.50
C ALA A 324 24.73 -1.23 -2.67
N PRO A 325 25.56 -1.21 -3.75
CA PRO A 325 26.66 -2.16 -3.90
C PRO A 325 27.71 -2.06 -2.78
N SER A 326 28.07 -0.84 -2.37
CA SER A 326 29.03 -0.61 -1.29
C SER A 326 28.50 -1.07 0.06
N VAL A 327 27.19 -0.92 0.29
CA VAL A 327 26.54 -1.44 1.49
C VAL A 327 26.50 -2.96 1.51
N LEU A 328 26.16 -3.61 0.39
CA LEU A 328 26.17 -5.07 0.26
C LEU A 328 27.56 -5.65 0.57
N ALA A 329 28.63 -4.97 0.13
CA ALA A 329 30.00 -5.38 0.39
C ALA A 329 30.35 -5.43 1.89
N VAL A 330 29.74 -4.57 2.73
CA VAL A 330 29.91 -4.63 4.20
C VAL A 330 29.37 -5.94 4.78
N TYR A 331 28.37 -6.54 4.15
CA TYR A 331 27.82 -7.84 4.53
C TYR A 331 28.52 -9.02 3.82
N GLU A 332 29.64 -8.77 3.14
CA GLU A 332 30.35 -9.73 2.30
C GLU A 332 29.47 -10.34 1.20
N VAL A 333 28.51 -9.55 0.69
CA VAL A 333 27.66 -9.93 -0.44
C VAL A 333 28.17 -9.25 -1.69
N GLU A 334 28.46 -10.03 -2.74
CA GLU A 334 28.84 -9.46 -4.02
C GLU A 334 27.60 -9.03 -4.82
N GLU A 335 27.72 -7.97 -5.61
CA GLU A 335 26.63 -7.45 -6.45
C GLU A 335 26.06 -8.51 -7.40
N LYS A 336 26.91 -9.44 -7.88
CA LYS A 336 26.53 -10.54 -8.77
C LYS A 336 25.58 -11.56 -8.11
N ASP A 337 25.54 -11.60 -6.77
CA ASP A 337 24.75 -12.56 -5.99
C ASP A 337 23.31 -12.10 -5.75
N VAL A 338 22.98 -10.89 -6.19
CA VAL A 338 21.63 -10.33 -6.16
C VAL A 338 21.18 -9.92 -7.57
N ASP A 339 19.90 -9.61 -7.72
CA ASP A 339 19.37 -8.93 -8.92
C ASP A 339 18.65 -7.65 -8.48
N PHE A 340 18.69 -6.61 -9.32
CA PHE A 340 17.98 -5.36 -9.08
C PHE A 340 16.83 -5.21 -10.08
N ILE A 341 15.64 -4.83 -9.61
CA ILE A 341 14.46 -4.58 -10.45
C ILE A 341 13.97 -3.15 -10.32
N ARG A 342 13.49 -2.57 -11.42
CA ARG A 342 12.84 -1.26 -11.40
C ARG A 342 11.45 -1.39 -10.78
N PHE A 343 11.22 -0.69 -9.67
CA PHE A 343 9.94 -0.71 -8.98
C PHE A 343 9.36 0.72 -8.93
N PRO A 344 8.21 1.01 -9.56
CA PRO A 344 7.70 2.37 -9.61
C PRO A 344 7.00 2.76 -8.30
N ILE A 345 7.26 3.97 -7.81
CA ILE A 345 6.40 4.60 -6.80
C ILE A 345 5.16 5.17 -7.50
N LYS A 346 4.03 4.47 -7.37
CA LYS A 346 2.75 4.87 -7.99
C LYS A 346 1.99 5.82 -7.07
N ARG A 347 1.26 6.77 -7.66
CA ARG A 347 0.44 7.75 -6.93
C ARG A 347 -0.89 7.96 -7.60
N ALA A 348 -1.96 7.92 -6.82
CA ALA A 348 -3.24 8.49 -7.18
C ALA A 348 -3.31 9.96 -6.71
N LYS A 349 -4.31 10.71 -7.18
CA LYS A 349 -4.42 12.15 -6.95
C LYS A 349 -4.33 12.53 -5.47
N HIS A 350 -5.02 11.80 -4.59
CA HIS A 350 -5.12 12.16 -3.18
C HIS A 350 -4.33 11.25 -2.23
N SER A 351 -3.75 10.17 -2.74
CA SER A 351 -3.02 9.21 -1.90
C SER A 351 -1.99 8.44 -2.71
N ALA A 352 -0.81 8.24 -2.14
CA ALA A 352 0.20 7.36 -2.73
C ALA A 352 -0.23 5.90 -2.64
N VAL A 353 0.16 5.11 -3.63
CA VAL A 353 -0.04 3.65 -3.61
C VAL A 353 0.88 3.06 -2.55
N PRO A 354 0.35 2.28 -1.59
CA PRO A 354 1.19 1.64 -0.58
C PRO A 354 2.24 0.70 -1.19
N ILE A 355 3.42 0.66 -0.57
CA ILE A 355 4.53 -0.21 -0.95
C ILE A 355 4.67 -1.31 0.11
N PRO A 356 4.39 -2.59 -0.22
CA PRO A 356 4.62 -3.70 0.70
C PRO A 356 6.10 -3.87 1.06
N ILE A 357 6.43 -4.32 2.27
CA ILE A 357 7.80 -4.56 2.73
C ILE A 357 7.95 -5.95 3.37
N ASN A 358 9.20 -6.45 3.46
CA ASN A 358 9.55 -7.81 3.91
C ASN A 358 9.26 -8.13 5.40
N SER A 359 8.44 -7.33 6.08
CA SER A 359 7.89 -7.59 7.41
C SER A 359 6.39 -7.93 7.37
N GLY A 360 5.81 -7.99 6.18
CA GLY A 360 4.38 -8.09 5.97
C GLY A 360 3.60 -6.79 6.19
N LEU A 361 4.30 -5.71 6.56
CA LEU A 361 3.76 -4.34 6.63
C LEU A 361 3.76 -3.69 5.24
N ILE A 362 3.24 -2.47 5.19
CA ILE A 362 3.28 -1.59 4.03
C ILE A 362 3.80 -0.22 4.47
N CYS A 363 4.48 0.49 3.57
CA CYS A 363 4.98 1.83 3.81
C CYS A 363 4.61 2.79 2.67
N LYS A 364 4.77 4.09 2.95
CA LYS A 364 4.73 5.18 1.98
C LYS A 364 5.94 6.08 2.18
N SER A 365 6.39 6.79 1.16
CA SER A 365 7.42 7.82 1.35
C SER A 365 6.95 8.79 2.42
N SER A 366 7.85 9.23 3.31
CA SER A 366 7.54 10.23 4.33
C SER A 366 6.91 11.49 3.73
N MET A 367 7.35 11.89 2.53
CA MET A 367 6.77 13.00 1.79
C MET A 367 5.33 12.75 1.33
N ASP A 368 5.01 11.52 0.91
CA ASP A 368 3.63 11.16 0.57
C ASP A 368 2.71 11.27 1.79
N VAL A 369 3.17 10.77 2.95
CA VAL A 369 2.44 10.90 4.21
C VAL A 369 2.29 12.36 4.63
N PHE A 370 3.34 13.17 4.49
CA PHE A 370 3.30 14.61 4.77
C PHE A 370 2.24 15.33 3.92
N LEU A 371 2.24 15.12 2.61
CA LEU A 371 1.28 15.76 1.70
C LEU A 371 -0.16 15.30 1.95
N GLU A 372 -0.37 14.00 2.22
CA GLU A 372 -1.68 13.48 2.59
C GLU A 372 -2.18 14.08 3.91
N LEU A 373 -1.31 14.21 4.90
CA LEU A 373 -1.63 14.78 6.19
C LEU A 373 -2.01 16.27 6.09
N ILE A 374 -1.16 17.11 5.48
CA ILE A 374 -1.46 18.54 5.40
C ILE A 374 -2.73 18.80 4.59
N ARG A 375 -3.05 17.96 3.59
CA ARG A 375 -4.33 18.02 2.88
C ARG A 375 -5.51 17.73 3.80
N ASP A 376 -5.41 16.71 4.64
CA ASP A 376 -6.42 16.42 5.66
C ASP A 376 -6.52 17.56 6.68
N MET A 377 -5.42 18.25 6.99
CA MET A 377 -5.45 19.46 7.82
C MET A 377 -6.15 20.64 7.11
N PHE A 378 -5.94 20.84 5.81
CA PHE A 378 -6.55 21.92 5.04
C PHE A 378 -8.06 21.73 4.85
N PHE A 379 -8.48 20.55 4.44
CA PHE A 379 -9.86 20.30 3.99
C PHE A 379 -10.68 19.39 4.90
N GLY A 380 -10.00 18.62 5.74
CA GLY A 380 -10.58 17.61 6.58
C GLY A 380 -10.89 18.11 7.99
N THR A 381 -9.84 18.38 8.76
CA THR A 381 -9.97 19.02 10.09
C THR A 381 -10.24 20.52 9.97
N CYS A 382 -9.91 21.15 8.82
CA CYS A 382 -10.01 22.58 8.59
C CYS A 382 -9.33 23.41 9.70
N VAL A 383 -8.23 22.91 10.27
CA VAL A 383 -7.59 23.51 11.45
C VAL A 383 -7.24 24.99 11.26
N TYR A 384 -6.86 25.35 10.04
CA TYR A 384 -6.44 26.70 9.67
C TYR A 384 -7.58 27.73 9.68
N GLN A 385 -8.83 27.29 9.86
CA GLN A 385 -10.00 28.15 10.04
C GLN A 385 -10.33 28.44 11.51
N SER A 386 -9.58 27.90 12.46
CA SER A 386 -9.84 28.07 13.89
C SER A 386 -9.58 29.51 14.37
N PRO A 387 -10.43 30.07 15.26
CA PRO A 387 -10.17 31.38 15.87
C PRO A 387 -8.90 31.39 16.73
N ASP A 388 -8.48 30.25 17.28
CA ASP A 388 -7.31 30.11 18.19
C ASP A 388 -6.01 29.76 17.44
N HIS A 389 -5.84 30.34 16.25
CA HIS A 389 -4.79 29.96 15.29
C HIS A 389 -3.35 29.98 15.82
N LYS A 390 -2.99 30.87 16.77
CA LYS A 390 -1.61 30.98 17.28
C LYS A 390 -1.18 29.81 18.15
N GLU A 391 -2.03 29.40 19.09
CA GLU A 391 -1.77 28.28 19.99
C GLU A 391 -1.76 26.96 19.20
N LEU A 392 -2.72 26.82 18.27
CA LEU A 392 -2.77 25.69 17.36
C LEU A 392 -1.54 25.61 16.46
N MET A 393 -1.03 26.74 15.96
CA MET A 393 0.21 26.73 15.17
C MET A 393 1.40 26.19 15.93
N THR A 394 1.58 26.65 17.17
CA THR A 394 2.72 26.21 17.98
C THR A 394 2.64 24.70 18.24
N MET A 395 1.43 24.22 18.54
CA MET A 395 1.17 22.79 18.70
C MET A 395 1.47 22.01 17.41
N TRP A 396 0.93 22.45 16.28
CA TRP A 396 1.09 21.72 15.02
C TRP A 396 2.50 21.76 14.47
N GLU A 397 3.19 22.89 14.61
CA GLU A 397 4.60 22.96 14.25
C GLU A 397 5.39 21.92 15.05
N GLN A 398 5.16 21.81 16.36
CA GLN A 398 5.81 20.80 17.20
C GLN A 398 5.47 19.36 16.77
N GLU A 399 4.19 19.05 16.56
CA GLU A 399 3.76 17.70 16.18
C GLU A 399 4.26 17.32 14.77
N LEU A 400 4.13 18.22 13.79
CA LEU A 400 4.62 18.00 12.43
C LEU A 400 6.13 17.86 12.39
N THR A 401 6.89 18.68 13.13
CA THR A 401 8.35 18.57 13.15
C THR A 401 8.85 17.38 13.98
N THR A 402 8.02 16.82 14.87
CA THR A 402 8.33 15.56 15.57
C THR A 402 8.25 14.36 14.63
N VAL A 403 7.28 14.35 13.72
CA VAL A 403 7.09 13.28 12.74
C VAL A 403 8.00 13.47 11.52
N PHE A 404 7.98 14.67 10.95
CA PHE A 404 8.72 15.06 9.74
C PHE A 404 9.97 15.84 10.15
N ARG A 405 10.90 15.11 10.76
CA ARG A 405 12.12 15.64 11.36
C ARG A 405 13.03 16.20 10.27
N ALA A 406 13.24 17.52 10.31
CA ALA A 406 14.12 18.21 9.36
C ALA A 406 15.60 17.93 9.66
N GLU A 407 15.91 17.48 10.87
CA GLU A 407 17.27 17.15 11.32
C GLU A 407 17.74 15.78 10.80
N ILE A 408 16.82 14.92 10.33
CA ILE A 408 17.12 13.65 9.68
C ILE A 408 17.47 13.97 8.24
N ASN A 409 18.73 13.78 7.87
CA ASN A 409 19.24 14.00 6.52
C ASN A 409 19.03 12.79 5.60
N GLU A 410 18.46 11.71 6.14
CA GLU A 410 18.13 10.48 5.46
C GLU A 410 16.78 10.58 4.73
N ILE A 411 16.69 9.94 3.56
CA ILE A 411 15.40 9.68 2.91
C ILE A 411 14.76 8.49 3.61
N PHE A 412 13.51 8.65 4.04
CA PHE A 412 12.81 7.58 4.76
C PHE A 412 11.36 7.42 4.33
N PHE A 413 10.83 6.25 4.66
CA PHE A 413 9.45 5.84 4.48
C PHE A 413 8.81 5.66 5.85
N ILE A 414 7.49 5.74 5.89
CA ILE A 414 6.71 5.57 7.11
C ILE A 414 5.78 4.36 6.91
N ASP A 415 5.80 3.44 7.87
CA ASP A 415 4.94 2.26 7.84
C ASP A 415 3.50 2.58 8.25
N ASN A 416 2.60 1.66 7.95
CA ASN A 416 1.18 1.83 8.23
C ASN A 416 0.82 1.93 9.71
N ARG A 417 1.65 1.42 10.63
CA ARG A 417 1.38 1.52 12.08
C ARG A 417 1.56 2.95 12.53
N MET A 418 2.62 3.62 12.05
CA MET A 418 2.88 5.03 12.32
C MET A 418 1.91 5.93 11.58
N ILE A 419 1.55 5.62 10.32
CA ILE A 419 0.48 6.34 9.59
C ILE A 419 -0.83 6.29 10.38
N ASP A 420 -1.25 5.11 10.85
CA ASP A 420 -2.47 4.96 11.66
C ASP A 420 -2.39 5.73 13.00
N GLN A 421 -1.19 5.94 13.56
CA GLN A 421 -0.98 6.75 14.77
C GLN A 421 -1.08 8.24 14.46
N ILE A 422 -0.43 8.72 13.39
CA ILE A 422 -0.51 10.10 12.90
C ILE A 422 -1.99 10.45 12.66
N ASP A 423 -2.70 9.61 11.91
CA ASP A 423 -4.13 9.75 11.63
C ASP A 423 -4.95 9.93 12.93
N LYS A 424 -4.71 9.10 13.96
CA LYS A 424 -5.40 9.20 15.27
C LYS A 424 -5.04 10.45 16.05
N VAL A 425 -3.76 10.86 16.07
CA VAL A 425 -3.33 12.09 16.75
C VAL A 425 -4.00 13.30 16.11
N CYS A 426 -4.06 13.32 14.77
CA CYS A 426 -4.70 14.40 14.04
C CYS A 426 -6.22 14.43 14.23
N ALA A 427 -6.85 13.26 14.39
CA ALA A 427 -8.27 13.14 14.72
C ALA A 427 -8.66 13.74 16.07
N THR A 428 -7.78 13.57 17.07
CA THR A 428 -8.17 13.64 18.49
C THR A 428 -8.07 15.04 19.09
N ARG A 429 -7.56 16.05 18.36
CA ARG A 429 -6.99 17.22 19.04
C ARG A 429 -7.58 18.59 18.77
N ILE A 430 -8.60 18.81 17.93
CA ILE A 430 -9.12 20.19 17.77
C ILE A 430 -10.65 20.23 17.63
N PRO A 431 -11.38 20.49 18.73
CA PRO A 431 -12.75 20.97 18.61
C PRO A 431 -12.72 22.37 17.98
N LEU A 432 -13.12 22.47 16.71
CA LEU A 432 -13.42 23.78 16.14
C LEU A 432 -14.61 24.38 16.91
N LYS A 433 -14.44 25.60 17.43
CA LYS A 433 -15.49 26.34 18.16
C LYS A 433 -16.73 26.62 17.31
N SER A 434 -16.59 26.61 15.98
CA SER A 434 -17.65 26.82 15.01
C SER A 434 -17.46 25.90 13.81
N ALA A 435 -18.56 25.57 13.12
CA ALA A 435 -18.49 24.80 11.89
C ALA A 435 -17.55 25.48 10.87
N PRO A 436 -16.58 24.76 10.29
CA PRO A 436 -15.69 25.32 9.29
C PRO A 436 -16.46 25.68 8.02
N LYS A 437 -15.98 26.70 7.31
CA LYS A 437 -16.49 27.06 5.99
C LYS A 437 -15.96 26.06 4.96
N ALA A 438 -16.85 25.59 4.10
CA ALA A 438 -16.50 24.71 2.99
C ALA A 438 -16.12 25.53 1.75
N ILE A 439 -15.31 24.94 0.86
CA ILE A 439 -15.08 25.49 -0.48
C ILE A 439 -16.41 25.54 -1.24
N ARG A 440 -16.72 26.69 -1.82
CA ARG A 440 -17.95 26.90 -2.58
C ARG A 440 -17.90 26.21 -3.95
N ASN A 441 -19.05 25.77 -4.42
CA ASN A 441 -19.18 25.20 -5.75
C ASN A 441 -18.83 26.24 -6.82
N VAL A 442 -17.99 25.83 -7.77
CA VAL A 442 -17.61 26.65 -8.92
C VAL A 442 -18.74 26.68 -9.94
N SER A 443 -18.96 27.86 -10.53
CA SER A 443 -19.98 28.05 -11.57
C SER A 443 -19.69 27.25 -12.85
N PRO A 444 -20.68 26.96 -13.71
CA PRO A 444 -20.45 26.28 -14.99
C PRO A 444 -19.48 27.00 -15.94
N THR A 445 -19.26 28.31 -15.78
CA THR A 445 -18.29 29.09 -16.57
C THR A 445 -16.85 28.97 -16.06
N GLY A 446 -16.66 28.26 -14.94
CA GLY A 446 -15.37 28.11 -14.27
C GLY A 446 -15.05 29.22 -13.28
N PHE A 447 -13.77 29.34 -12.93
CA PHE A 447 -13.25 30.35 -12.02
C PHE A 447 -11.96 30.99 -12.56
N THR A 448 -11.66 32.19 -12.09
CA THR A 448 -10.48 33.00 -12.41
C THR A 448 -9.54 33.13 -11.19
N ALA A 449 -8.37 33.74 -11.36
CA ALA A 449 -7.46 34.05 -10.24
C ALA A 449 -8.14 34.93 -9.17
N GLU A 450 -8.99 35.88 -9.57
CA GLU A 450 -9.73 36.72 -8.61
C GLU A 450 -10.80 35.92 -7.85
N ASP A 451 -11.44 34.94 -8.50
CA ASP A 451 -12.36 34.03 -7.82
C ASP A 451 -11.65 33.17 -6.78
N LEU A 452 -10.44 32.66 -7.10
CA LEU A 452 -9.59 31.94 -6.15
C LEU A 452 -9.22 32.82 -4.95
N LYS A 453 -8.82 34.06 -5.19
CA LYS A 453 -8.53 35.04 -4.13
C LYS A 453 -9.74 35.28 -3.24
N ASN A 454 -10.92 35.40 -3.82
CA ASN A 454 -12.18 35.57 -3.09
C ASN A 454 -12.57 34.31 -2.31
N GLU A 455 -12.23 33.12 -2.81
CA GLU A 455 -12.42 31.87 -2.07
C GLU A 455 -11.50 31.78 -0.85
N LEU A 456 -10.22 32.13 -0.98
CA LEU A 456 -9.28 32.18 0.15
C LEU A 456 -9.76 33.17 1.24
N LYS A 457 -10.28 34.35 0.85
CA LYS A 457 -10.93 35.30 1.78
C LYS A 457 -12.18 34.72 2.42
N HIS A 458 -13.00 34.00 1.64
CA HIS A 458 -14.20 33.35 2.18
C HIS A 458 -13.82 32.38 3.29
N LEU A 459 -12.82 31.52 3.05
CA LEU A 459 -12.28 30.56 4.01
C LEU A 459 -11.56 31.24 5.20
N GLY A 460 -11.20 32.52 5.09
CA GLY A 460 -10.53 33.30 6.14
C GLY A 460 -9.04 32.98 6.28
N MET A 461 -8.41 32.50 5.20
CA MET A 461 -7.02 32.03 5.22
C MET A 461 -6.02 33.15 5.48
N GLU A 462 -6.35 34.39 5.14
CA GLU A 462 -5.51 35.57 5.35
C GLU A 462 -5.23 35.86 6.83
N LYS A 463 -6.10 35.39 7.73
CA LYS A 463 -5.89 35.51 9.18
C LYS A 463 -4.75 34.63 9.67
N PHE A 464 -4.48 33.55 8.94
CA PHE A 464 -3.50 32.55 9.31
C PHE A 464 -2.23 32.68 8.50
N PHE A 465 -2.37 32.89 7.20
CA PHE A 465 -1.32 32.97 6.20
C PHE A 465 -1.36 34.36 5.57
N GLU A 466 -0.55 35.27 6.10
CA GLU A 466 -0.52 36.67 5.66
C GLU A 466 -0.12 36.83 4.19
N ASP A 467 0.63 35.87 3.66
CA ASP A 467 1.15 35.84 2.30
C ASP A 467 0.30 34.99 1.33
N VAL A 468 -0.85 34.46 1.76
CA VAL A 468 -1.62 33.49 0.96
C VAL A 468 -2.06 34.03 -0.40
N PHE A 469 -2.25 35.35 -0.51
CA PHE A 469 -2.63 35.99 -1.75
C PHE A 469 -1.48 36.16 -2.75
N ASP A 470 -0.23 36.10 -2.28
CA ASP A 470 0.96 36.19 -3.15
C ASP A 470 1.08 34.96 -4.06
N HIS A 471 0.49 33.84 -3.64
CA HIS A 471 0.56 32.55 -4.34
C HIS A 471 -0.56 32.33 -5.36
N VAL A 472 -1.57 33.21 -5.42
CA VAL A 472 -2.80 33.03 -6.22
C VAL A 472 -2.51 32.87 -7.71
N ASP A 473 -1.67 33.75 -8.29
CA ASP A 473 -1.40 33.72 -9.73
C ASP A 473 -0.63 32.48 -10.16
N LEU A 474 0.28 32.00 -9.31
CA LEU A 474 1.02 30.76 -9.53
C LEU A 474 0.11 29.55 -9.42
N ALA A 475 -0.70 29.47 -8.35
CA ALA A 475 -1.63 28.37 -8.12
C ALA A 475 -2.66 28.28 -9.25
N TYR A 476 -3.22 29.41 -9.67
CA TYR A 476 -4.16 29.50 -10.78
C TYR A 476 -3.54 29.00 -12.10
N ARG A 477 -2.34 29.48 -12.46
CA ARG A 477 -1.65 29.01 -13.67
C ARG A 477 -1.39 27.50 -13.62
N THR A 478 -0.97 26.99 -12.46
CA THR A 478 -0.68 25.56 -12.26
C THR A 478 -1.91 24.70 -12.51
N VAL A 479 -3.09 25.10 -12.03
CA VAL A 479 -4.33 24.33 -12.27
C VAL A 479 -4.88 24.50 -13.69
N VAL A 480 -4.66 25.67 -14.33
CA VAL A 480 -4.99 25.88 -15.74
C VAL A 480 -4.19 24.94 -16.65
N GLU A 481 -2.90 24.75 -16.37
CA GLU A 481 -2.03 23.85 -17.13
C GLU A 481 -2.43 22.37 -16.99
N LYS A 482 -3.01 22.00 -15.84
CA LYS A 482 -3.39 20.62 -15.51
C LYS A 482 -4.88 20.30 -15.72
N LYS A 483 -5.69 21.28 -16.15
CA LYS A 483 -7.14 21.11 -16.23
C LYS A 483 -7.51 19.98 -17.20
N LYS A 484 -8.43 19.12 -16.77
CA LYS A 484 -8.92 17.99 -17.58
C LYS A 484 -10.11 18.34 -18.49
N LYS A 485 -10.71 19.51 -18.28
CA LYS A 485 -11.93 19.96 -18.97
C LYS A 485 -11.72 21.38 -19.54
N ALA A 486 -12.67 21.83 -20.36
CA ALA A 486 -12.59 23.14 -21.01
C ALA A 486 -12.47 24.29 -19.99
N VAL A 487 -13.18 24.17 -18.86
CA VAL A 487 -13.20 25.12 -17.76
C VAL A 487 -12.70 24.46 -16.47
N LEU A 488 -12.21 25.27 -15.54
CA LEU A 488 -11.87 24.85 -14.18
C LEU A 488 -13.16 24.59 -13.37
N ARG A 489 -13.17 23.56 -12.53
CA ARG A 489 -14.33 23.10 -11.75
C ARG A 489 -14.04 23.16 -10.26
N THR A 490 -15.00 22.75 -9.43
CA THR A 490 -14.83 22.68 -7.97
C THR A 490 -13.60 21.86 -7.56
N CYS A 491 -13.34 20.69 -8.17
CA CYS A 491 -12.15 19.91 -7.86
C CYS A 491 -10.83 20.66 -8.15
N ASP A 492 -10.82 21.52 -9.18
CA ASP A 492 -9.66 22.33 -9.53
C ASP A 492 -9.49 23.54 -8.58
N MET A 493 -10.59 24.01 -7.96
CA MET A 493 -10.54 25.02 -6.87
C MET A 493 -9.90 24.42 -5.61
N PHE A 494 -10.21 23.17 -5.27
CA PHE A 494 -9.52 22.46 -4.18
C PHE A 494 -8.01 22.38 -4.44
N ASP A 495 -7.60 21.99 -5.66
CA ASP A 495 -6.18 21.90 -6.01
C ASP A 495 -5.48 23.28 -5.95
N ALA A 496 -6.16 24.34 -6.40
CA ALA A 496 -5.61 25.69 -6.37
C ALA A 496 -5.48 26.24 -4.94
N VAL A 497 -6.48 26.01 -4.08
CA VAL A 497 -6.41 26.35 -2.66
C VAL A 497 -5.30 25.55 -1.98
N GLU A 498 -5.19 24.24 -2.24
CA GLU A 498 -4.12 23.39 -1.68
C GLU A 498 -2.74 23.95 -2.01
N HIS A 499 -2.49 24.34 -3.27
CA HIS A 499 -1.21 24.93 -3.67
C HIS A 499 -0.89 26.23 -2.92
N CYS A 500 -1.86 27.15 -2.79
CA CYS A 500 -1.64 28.39 -2.02
C CYS A 500 -1.28 28.10 -0.56
N LEU A 501 -1.99 27.15 0.06
CA LEU A 501 -1.78 26.79 1.47
C LEU A 501 -0.46 26.04 1.69
N GLN A 502 -0.05 25.16 0.77
CA GLN A 502 1.26 24.49 0.83
C GLN A 502 2.41 25.51 0.81
N LEU A 503 2.39 26.46 -0.13
CA LEU A 503 3.44 27.47 -0.26
C LEU A 503 3.50 28.37 0.98
N SER A 504 2.35 28.86 1.46
CA SER A 504 2.28 29.65 2.69
C SER A 504 2.73 28.87 3.93
N LEU A 505 2.36 27.59 4.05
CA LEU A 505 2.79 26.75 5.18
C LEU A 505 4.30 26.56 5.20
N LEU A 506 4.90 26.23 4.06
CA LEU A 506 6.34 25.99 3.98
C LEU A 506 7.17 27.27 4.17
N LYS A 507 6.67 28.42 3.72
CA LYS A 507 7.30 29.72 4.01
C LYS A 507 7.21 30.06 5.50
N LYS A 508 6.06 29.77 6.13
CA LYS A 508 5.82 30.06 7.55
C LYS A 508 6.58 29.12 8.49
N VAL A 509 6.83 27.87 8.07
CA VAL A 509 7.55 26.86 8.84
C VAL A 509 8.76 26.35 8.04
N PRO A 510 9.90 27.08 8.05
CA PRO A 510 11.08 26.73 7.26
C PRO A 510 11.65 25.34 7.55
N LYS A 511 11.44 24.79 8.76
CA LYS A 511 11.81 23.41 9.09
C LYS A 511 11.10 22.40 8.18
N LEU A 512 9.83 22.60 7.86
CA LEU A 512 9.11 21.73 6.94
C LEU A 512 9.60 21.90 5.51
N ALA A 513 9.96 23.12 5.09
CA ALA A 513 10.60 23.33 3.79
C ALA A 513 11.96 22.62 3.69
N HIS A 514 12.74 22.63 4.78
CA HIS A 514 13.96 21.86 4.89
C HIS A 514 13.71 20.36 4.81
N PHE A 515 12.71 19.84 5.53
CA PHE A 515 12.31 18.43 5.42
C PHE A 515 11.97 18.05 3.97
N VAL A 516 11.18 18.85 3.26
CA VAL A 516 10.83 18.60 1.85
C VAL A 516 12.09 18.54 0.96
N HIS A 517 13.08 19.41 1.20
CA HIS A 517 14.36 19.35 0.51
C HIS A 517 15.11 18.05 0.78
N THR A 518 15.24 17.69 2.05
CA THR A 518 15.96 16.49 2.47
C THR A 518 15.35 15.20 1.95
N GLN A 519 14.02 15.16 1.78
CA GLN A 519 13.34 14.03 1.15
C GLN A 519 13.39 14.09 -0.40
N GLU A 520 14.26 14.92 -0.98
CA GLU A 520 14.44 15.13 -2.42
C GLU A 520 13.14 15.51 -3.16
N ALA A 521 12.21 16.17 -2.47
CA ALA A 521 10.83 16.29 -2.90
C ALA A 521 10.40 17.70 -3.31
N CYS A 522 11.31 18.69 -3.39
CA CYS A 522 10.95 20.06 -3.72
C CYS A 522 10.20 20.20 -5.06
N TYR A 523 10.54 19.38 -6.06
CA TYR A 523 9.88 19.38 -7.37
C TYR A 523 8.39 19.01 -7.30
N ARG A 524 7.95 18.38 -6.20
CA ARG A 524 6.58 17.94 -5.99
C ARG A 524 5.63 19.08 -5.62
N ILE A 525 6.17 20.25 -5.24
CA ILE A 525 5.39 21.43 -4.85
C ILE A 525 5.67 22.55 -5.86
N PRO A 526 4.77 22.78 -6.84
CA PRO A 526 4.98 23.76 -7.89
C PRO A 526 5.26 25.16 -7.34
N GLY A 527 6.40 25.72 -7.75
CA GLY A 527 6.85 27.07 -7.39
C GLY A 527 7.37 27.23 -5.96
N LEU A 528 7.62 26.13 -5.24
CA LEU A 528 8.43 26.17 -4.03
C LEU A 528 9.82 26.71 -4.36
N GLN A 529 10.17 27.85 -3.77
CA GLN A 529 11.53 28.41 -3.83
C GLN A 529 12.35 27.74 -2.72
N CYS A 530 13.39 27.00 -3.11
CA CYS A 530 14.27 26.29 -2.18
C CYS A 530 15.70 26.75 -2.36
N ASP A 531 16.20 27.53 -1.39
CA ASP A 531 17.56 28.09 -1.41
C ASP A 531 18.61 26.97 -1.52
N ARG A 532 18.38 25.82 -0.87
CA ARG A 532 19.29 24.67 -0.92
C ARG A 532 19.36 24.02 -2.29
N CYS A 533 18.22 23.79 -2.94
CA CYS A 533 18.20 23.33 -4.33
C CYS A 533 18.97 24.28 -5.25
N ASP A 534 18.84 25.60 -5.05
CA ASP A 534 19.53 26.58 -5.87
C ASP A 534 21.03 26.68 -5.54
N GLU A 535 21.43 26.44 -4.29
CA GLU A 535 22.83 26.28 -3.90
C GLU A 535 23.46 25.01 -4.49
N GLU A 536 22.77 23.87 -4.43
CA GLU A 536 23.24 22.58 -4.97
C GLU A 536 23.35 22.62 -6.50
N LYS A 537 22.43 23.30 -7.19
CA LYS A 537 22.56 23.55 -8.65
C LYS A 537 23.80 24.36 -8.99
N LYS A 538 24.17 25.34 -8.13
CA LYS A 538 25.37 26.17 -8.32
C LYS A 538 26.65 25.44 -7.92
N ASN A 539 26.57 24.53 -6.94
CA ASN A 539 27.69 23.75 -6.44
C ASN A 539 27.27 22.30 -6.13
N PRO A 540 27.31 21.40 -7.14
CA PRO A 540 26.87 20.01 -6.97
C PRO A 540 27.63 19.22 -5.90
N LYS A 541 28.84 19.66 -5.52
CA LYS A 541 29.64 19.06 -4.44
C LYS A 541 29.07 19.33 -3.03
N LYS A 542 28.01 20.13 -2.89
CA LYS A 542 27.31 20.33 -1.62
C LYS A 542 26.15 19.34 -1.40
N LYS A 543 25.79 18.54 -2.40
CA LYS A 543 24.70 17.58 -2.27
C LYS A 543 25.19 16.43 -1.40
N GLU A 544 24.65 16.36 -0.19
CA GLU A 544 24.99 15.34 0.80
C GLU A 544 23.82 14.39 1.00
N HIS A 545 24.01 13.08 0.81
CA HIS A 545 23.04 12.09 1.30
C HIS A 545 23.66 11.30 2.42
N PHE A 546 22.92 11.19 3.51
CA PHE A 546 23.28 10.38 4.66
C PHE A 546 22.34 9.20 4.71
N VAL A 547 22.89 8.04 5.08
CA VAL A 547 22.08 6.89 5.50
C VAL A 547 22.77 6.26 6.69
N HIS A 548 22.00 6.09 7.76
CA HIS A 548 22.42 5.34 8.93
C HIS A 548 21.63 4.04 9.01
N PHE A 549 22.33 2.92 9.20
CA PHE A 549 21.67 1.67 9.55
C PHE A 549 22.52 0.85 10.51
N PHE A 550 21.82 0.11 11.36
CA PHE A 550 22.44 -0.71 12.39
C PHE A 550 22.63 -2.14 11.87
N THR A 551 23.78 -2.72 12.18
CA THR A 551 24.09 -4.13 11.90
C THR A 551 24.53 -4.82 13.16
N CYS A 552 24.27 -6.13 13.23
CA CYS A 552 24.78 -6.99 14.29
C CYS A 552 25.56 -8.14 13.66
N THR A 553 26.85 -8.17 13.95
CA THR A 553 27.75 -9.26 13.63
C THR A 553 27.96 -10.13 14.85
N LYS A 554 28.31 -11.39 14.66
CA LYS A 554 28.87 -12.20 15.74
C LYS A 554 30.39 -12.12 15.65
N ASN A 555 31.04 -11.69 16.73
CA ASN A 555 32.49 -11.75 16.78
C ASN A 555 32.99 -13.20 16.93
N GLU A 556 34.31 -13.39 16.95
CA GLU A 556 34.95 -14.71 17.06
C GLU A 556 34.49 -15.54 18.29
N ASN A 557 34.01 -14.86 19.34
CA ASN A 557 33.49 -15.48 20.56
C ASN A 557 31.98 -15.75 20.52
N GLY A 558 31.32 -15.46 19.40
CA GLY A 558 29.88 -15.60 19.22
C GLY A 558 29.04 -14.53 19.91
N THR A 559 29.65 -13.47 20.47
CA THR A 559 28.91 -12.35 21.07
C THR A 559 28.49 -11.34 19.99
N PRO A 560 27.28 -10.76 20.12
CA PRO A 560 26.78 -9.77 19.17
C PRO A 560 27.56 -8.45 19.29
N GLU A 561 28.04 -7.96 18.16
CA GLU A 561 28.72 -6.68 18.00
C GLU A 561 27.84 -5.78 17.13
N TYR A 562 27.56 -4.56 17.64
CA TYR A 562 26.61 -3.65 17.01
C TYR A 562 27.37 -2.52 16.32
N ASN A 563 27.16 -2.42 15.02
CA ASN A 563 27.86 -1.48 14.17
C ASN A 563 26.85 -0.52 13.51
N LYS A 564 27.17 0.77 13.52
CA LYS A 564 26.43 1.79 12.78
C LYS A 564 27.13 2.01 11.44
N ILE A 565 26.46 1.69 10.35
CA ILE A 565 26.97 1.99 9.02
C ILE A 565 26.46 3.38 8.63
N LYS A 566 27.40 4.25 8.29
CA LYS A 566 27.14 5.58 7.78
C LYS A 566 27.59 5.63 6.33
N VAL A 567 26.64 5.89 5.46
CA VAL A 567 26.86 6.16 4.04
C VAL A 567 26.75 7.66 3.83
N GLU A 568 27.78 8.27 3.28
CA GLU A 568 27.81 9.66 2.87
C GLU A 568 28.08 9.73 1.37
N THR A 569 27.21 10.40 0.61
CA THR A 569 27.53 10.80 -0.77
C THR A 569 27.76 12.29 -0.81
N LEU A 570 28.86 12.75 -1.39
CA LEU A 570 29.18 14.16 -1.59
C LEU A 570 29.52 14.42 -3.06
N GLY A 571 28.51 14.82 -3.84
CA GLY A 571 28.64 14.85 -5.31
C GLY A 571 28.77 13.43 -5.89
N GLU A 572 29.92 13.13 -6.51
CA GLU A 572 30.24 11.79 -7.05
C GLU A 572 31.02 10.92 -6.05
N ASP A 573 31.50 11.50 -4.95
CA ASP A 573 32.28 10.77 -3.95
C ASP A 573 31.33 10.01 -3.01
N LEU A 574 31.52 8.69 -2.89
CA LEU A 574 30.77 7.82 -1.97
C LEU A 574 31.72 7.35 -0.86
N ASN A 575 31.39 7.67 0.39
CA ASN A 575 32.11 7.22 1.56
C ASN A 575 31.20 6.32 2.42
N VAL A 576 31.67 5.11 2.72
CA VAL A 576 30.98 4.18 3.62
C VAL A 576 31.88 3.96 4.82
N THR A 577 31.38 4.34 5.99
CA THR A 577 32.08 4.20 7.27
C THR A 577 31.28 3.25 8.17
N VAL A 578 32.00 2.38 8.87
CA VAL A 578 31.43 1.48 9.87
C VAL A 578 31.93 1.95 11.22
N GLU A 579 31.04 2.48 12.04
CA GLU A 579 31.32 2.97 13.38
C GLU A 579 30.91 1.90 14.40
N GLU A 580 31.87 1.41 15.17
CA GLU A 580 31.58 0.51 16.30
C GLU A 580 30.85 1.29 17.39
N MET A 581 29.71 0.78 17.84
CA MET A 581 28.95 1.47 18.89
C MET A 581 29.52 1.12 20.27
N GLU A 582 30.23 2.07 20.90
CA GLU A 582 30.66 1.92 22.29
C GLU A 582 29.45 1.80 23.23
N GLN A 583 29.36 0.65 23.92
CA GLN A 583 28.44 0.32 25.03
C GLN A 583 27.03 -0.20 24.67
N THR A 584 27.03 -1.46 24.25
CA THR A 584 25.92 -2.41 24.07
C THR A 584 24.95 -2.57 25.26
N ALA A 585 25.15 -1.92 26.42
CA ALA A 585 24.28 -2.07 27.59
C ALA A 585 23.26 -0.93 27.79
N GLN A 586 23.55 0.29 27.32
CA GLN A 586 22.68 1.45 27.58
C GLN A 586 21.59 1.65 26.51
N LEU A 587 21.86 1.42 25.22
CA LEU A 587 20.82 1.52 24.18
C LEU A 587 19.73 0.45 24.35
N ILE A 588 20.10 -0.80 24.66
CA ILE A 588 19.12 -1.86 24.93
C ILE A 588 18.26 -1.51 26.17
N GLN A 589 18.83 -0.86 27.19
CA GLN A 589 18.06 -0.34 28.34
C GLN A 589 17.16 0.85 27.98
N THR A 590 17.58 1.72 27.07
CA THR A 590 16.77 2.88 26.63
C THR A 590 15.59 2.42 25.77
N PHE A 591 15.80 1.49 24.84
CA PHE A 591 14.72 0.93 23.99
C PHE A 591 13.77 -0.01 24.75
N SER A 592 14.25 -0.76 25.75
CA SER A 592 13.37 -1.57 26.61
C SER A 592 12.52 -0.73 27.58
N LYS A 593 13.01 0.43 28.03
CA LYS A 593 12.24 1.37 28.86
C LYS A 593 11.11 2.07 28.08
N LEU A 594 11.30 2.37 26.80
CA LEU A 594 10.24 2.94 25.94
C LEU A 594 9.09 1.95 25.66
N GLY A 595 9.37 0.65 25.54
CA GLY A 595 8.34 -0.38 25.33
C GLY A 595 7.59 -0.83 26.59
N THR A 596 8.08 -0.52 27.79
CA THR A 596 7.47 -0.94 29.06
C THR A 596 6.57 0.12 29.69
N SER A 597 6.77 1.42 29.38
CA SER A 597 5.88 2.47 29.90
C SER A 597 4.44 2.32 29.39
N ASP A 598 4.23 1.74 28.21
CA ASP A 598 2.91 1.53 27.61
C ASP A 598 2.17 0.29 28.16
N LYS A 599 2.91 -0.72 28.65
CA LYS A 599 2.32 -1.86 29.37
C LYS A 599 1.99 -1.52 30.83
N ALA A 600 2.82 -0.69 31.49
CA ALA A 600 2.55 -0.23 32.84
C ALA A 600 1.31 0.68 32.93
N ARG A 601 1.07 1.52 31.90
CA ARG A 601 -0.09 2.42 31.85
C ARG A 601 -1.43 1.73 31.57
N LYS A 602 -1.41 0.53 30.99
CA LYS A 602 -2.60 -0.33 30.76
C LYS A 602 -2.92 -1.26 31.92
N ALA A 603 -1.98 -1.47 32.85
CA ALA A 603 -2.21 -2.26 34.06
C ALA A 603 -2.74 -1.43 35.24
N SER A 604 -2.76 -0.09 35.12
CA SER A 604 -3.15 0.85 36.17
C SER A 604 -4.36 1.72 35.79
N LYS A 605 -5.25 1.25 34.90
CA LYS A 605 -6.55 1.85 34.63
C LYS A 605 -7.64 0.80 34.55
#